data_AF-A0AA37RJC5-F1
#
_entry.id   AF-A0AA37RJC5-F1
#
_cell.length_a   1.000
_cell.length_b   1.000
_cell.length_c   1.000
_cell.angle_alpha   90.00
_cell.angle_beta   90.00
_cell.angle_gamma   90.00
#
_symmetry.space_group_name_H-M   'P 1'
#
loop_
_entity.id
_entity.type
_entity.pdbx_description
1 polymer ?
#
loop_
_entity_poly.entity_id
_entity_poly.type
_entity_poly.pdbx_seq_one_letter_code
_entity_poly.pdbx_strand_id
1 'polypeptide(L)'
;MLRRAYVAELIWAAVVAKAAGGGHHLVGHRLGIPGSTVRGWLWRITGRAEVVRHWFVSIAVTAGVDVSVPRATGSRCEDVIAAVGVATEALAARFGEGPVISAVTAVQVAVVGSGARLLSPGWPPAPAPVGATRTDPDIGGEGR
;
A
#
# COMPACT_ATOMS: atom_id res chain seq x y z
N MET A 1 -7.10 17.42 -6.49
CA MET A 1 -6.08 16.36 -6.35
C MET A 1 -4.83 16.86 -5.62
N LEU A 2 -4.21 17.99 -6.00
CA LEU A 2 -2.96 18.50 -5.40
C LEU A 2 -2.94 18.53 -3.86
N ARG A 3 -3.98 19.08 -3.20
CA ARG A 3 -4.04 19.12 -1.73
C ARG A 3 -3.98 17.72 -1.09
N ARG A 4 -4.58 16.72 -1.73
CA ARG A 4 -4.57 15.33 -1.24
C ARG A 4 -3.24 14.64 -1.55
N ALA A 5 -2.62 14.94 -2.69
CA ALA A 5 -1.28 14.45 -3.02
C ALA A 5 -0.23 15.01 -2.05
N TYR A 6 -0.25 16.31 -1.77
CA TYR A 6 0.63 16.95 -0.80
C TYR A 6 0.48 16.35 0.61
N VAL A 7 -0.75 16.09 1.05
CA VAL A 7 -0.99 15.40 2.32
C VAL A 7 -0.43 13.97 2.30
N ALA A 8 -0.53 13.25 1.18
CA ALA A 8 0.05 11.92 1.05
C ALA A 8 1.59 11.93 1.04
N GLU A 9 2.22 12.94 0.44
CA GLU A 9 3.67 13.17 0.51
C GLU A 9 4.12 13.35 1.96
N LEU A 10 3.40 14.15 2.74
CA LEU A 10 3.69 14.38 4.16
C LEU A 10 3.52 13.12 5.01
N ILE A 11 2.47 12.34 4.74
CA ILE A 11 2.23 11.05 5.43
C ILE A 11 3.35 10.06 5.08
N TRP A 12 3.71 9.96 3.81
CA TRP A 12 4.79 9.09 3.36
C TRP A 12 6.14 9.48 3.96
N ALA A 13 6.47 10.77 3.97
CA ALA A 13 7.68 11.29 4.60
C ALA A 13 7.73 10.96 6.09
N ALA A 14 6.60 11.03 6.79
CA ALA A 14 6.51 10.65 8.19
C ALA A 14 6.76 9.14 8.42
N VAL A 15 6.26 8.27 7.54
CA VAL A 15 6.46 6.82 7.61
C VAL A 15 7.93 6.46 7.34
N VAL A 16 8.54 7.04 6.31
CA VAL A 16 9.98 6.85 5.99
C VAL A 16 10.85 7.31 7.15
N ALA A 17 10.57 8.50 7.70
CA ALA A 17 11.33 9.01 8.84
C ALA A 17 11.14 8.15 10.11
N LYS A 18 9.97 7.53 10.30
CA LYS A 18 9.73 6.60 11.41
C LYS A 18 10.48 5.28 11.25
N ALA A 19 10.53 4.74 10.03
CA ALA A 19 11.30 3.54 9.72
C ALA A 19 12.81 3.77 9.93
N ALA A 20 13.31 4.97 9.64
CA ALA A 20 14.69 5.38 9.95
C ALA A 20 14.96 5.63 11.46
N GLY A 21 14.07 5.20 12.37
CA GLY A 21 14.24 5.36 13.82
C GLY A 21 13.75 6.70 14.39
N GLY A 22 13.13 7.57 13.57
CA GLY A 22 12.68 8.89 14.00
C GLY A 22 11.57 8.88 15.06
N GLY A 23 11.72 9.71 16.09
CA GLY A 23 10.64 10.01 17.04
C GLY A 23 9.58 10.92 16.43
N HIS A 24 8.30 10.67 16.73
CA HIS A 24 7.16 11.43 16.18
C HIS A 24 7.22 12.96 16.38
N HIS A 25 7.89 13.43 17.43
CA HIS A 25 8.04 14.86 17.74
C HIS A 25 9.06 15.51 16.80
N LEU A 26 10.19 14.84 16.57
CA LEU A 26 11.22 15.27 15.62
C LEU A 26 10.69 15.26 14.19
N VAL A 27 9.92 14.23 13.82
CA VAL A 27 9.25 14.13 12.52
C VAL A 27 8.24 15.26 12.35
N GLY A 28 7.40 15.53 13.36
CA GLY A 28 6.45 16.64 13.32
C GLY A 28 7.14 18.00 13.13
N HIS A 29 8.20 18.26 13.88
CA HIS A 29 8.99 19.49 13.75
C HIS A 29 9.56 19.67 12.33
N ARG A 30 10.14 18.61 11.75
CA ARG A 30 10.72 18.66 10.39
C ARG A 30 9.67 18.88 9.29
N LEU A 31 8.45 18.37 9.49
CA LEU A 31 7.36 18.48 8.53
C LEU A 31 6.48 19.74 8.74
N GLY A 32 6.68 20.49 9.83
CA GLY A 32 5.84 21.63 10.19
C GLY A 32 4.44 21.24 10.68
N ILE A 33 4.28 20.03 11.24
CA ILE A 33 3.00 19.45 11.64
C ILE A 33 3.05 19.05 13.12
N PRO A 34 1.96 19.21 13.89
CA PRO A 34 1.94 18.77 15.29
C PRO A 34 2.32 17.29 15.44
N GLY A 35 3.24 16.98 16.37
CA GLY A 35 3.72 15.61 16.60
C GLY A 35 2.62 14.61 16.98
N SER A 36 1.54 15.08 17.60
CA SER A 36 0.32 14.28 17.88
C SER A 36 -0.40 13.84 16.60
N THR A 37 -0.38 14.66 15.55
CA THR A 37 -0.94 14.32 14.23
C THR A 37 -0.10 13.23 13.57
N VAL A 38 1.23 13.40 13.58
CA VAL A 38 2.17 12.37 13.11
C VAL A 38 1.97 11.06 13.87
N ARG A 39 1.82 11.12 15.20
CA ARG A 39 1.49 9.96 16.03
C ARG A 39 0.22 9.26 15.55
N GLY A 40 -0.85 10.02 15.32
CA GLY A 40 -2.14 9.49 14.86
C GLY A 40 -2.09 8.88 13.47
N TRP A 41 -1.25 9.39 12.57
CA TRP A 41 -0.99 8.79 11.26
C TRP A 41 -0.22 7.48 11.37
N LEU A 42 0.89 7.49 12.12
CA LEU A 42 1.72 6.30 12.34
C LEU A 42 0.95 5.18 13.03
N TRP A 43 0.10 5.52 14.01
CA TRP A 43 -0.74 4.53 14.69
C TRP A 43 -1.75 3.89 13.73
N ARG A 44 -2.40 4.67 12.87
CA ARG A 44 -3.33 4.13 11.86
C ARG A 44 -2.62 3.24 10.83
N ILE A 45 -1.45 3.64 10.36
CA ILE A 45 -0.70 2.84 9.36
C ILE A 45 -0.17 1.55 9.98
N THR A 46 0.43 1.60 11.17
CA THR A 46 0.95 0.41 11.84
C THR A 46 -0.15 -0.54 12.33
N GLY A 47 -1.36 -0.04 12.62
CA GLY A 47 -2.53 -0.88 12.88
C GLY A 47 -3.06 -1.61 11.65
N ARG A 48 -2.66 -1.21 10.43
CA ARG A 48 -3.17 -1.75 9.15
C ARG A 48 -2.07 -2.25 8.23
N ALA A 49 -0.85 -2.36 8.74
CA ALA A 49 0.35 -2.60 7.95
C ALA A 49 0.26 -3.86 7.10
N GLU A 50 -0.29 -4.95 7.65
CA GLU A 50 -0.44 -6.22 6.93
C GLU A 50 -1.42 -6.11 5.76
N VAL A 51 -2.58 -5.48 5.98
CA VAL A 51 -3.59 -5.26 4.93
C VAL A 51 -3.05 -4.34 3.84
N VAL A 52 -2.31 -3.29 4.23
CA VAL A 52 -1.64 -2.37 3.30
C VAL A 52 -0.57 -3.12 2.49
N ARG A 53 0.26 -3.94 3.14
CA ARG A 53 1.27 -4.78 2.48
C ARG A 53 0.64 -5.72 1.46
N HIS A 54 -0.41 -6.45 1.84
CA HIS A 54 -1.10 -7.37 0.94
C HIS A 54 -1.68 -6.67 -0.29
N TRP A 55 -2.27 -5.49 -0.11
CA TRP A 55 -2.81 -4.70 -1.21
C TRP A 55 -1.73 -4.29 -2.22
N PHE A 56 -0.61 -3.73 -1.75
CA PHE A 56 0.47 -3.29 -2.65
C PHE A 56 1.21 -4.46 -3.31
N VAL A 57 1.41 -5.58 -2.60
CA VAL A 57 1.93 -6.80 -3.22
C VAL A 57 0.96 -7.32 -4.29
N SER A 58 -0.36 -7.26 -4.07
CA SER A 58 -1.35 -7.68 -5.06
C SER A 58 -1.31 -6.80 -6.33
N ILE A 59 -1.08 -5.49 -6.18
CA ILE A 59 -0.85 -4.59 -7.32
C ILE A 59 0.40 -5.02 -8.09
N ALA A 60 1.51 -5.33 -7.39
CA ALA A 60 2.76 -5.75 -8.01
C ALA A 60 2.59 -7.06 -8.80
N VAL A 61 1.91 -8.06 -8.21
CA VAL A 61 1.59 -9.34 -8.87
C VAL A 61 0.69 -9.13 -10.09
N THR A 62 -0.33 -8.28 -9.98
CA THR A 62 -1.25 -7.99 -11.09
C THR A 62 -0.56 -7.24 -12.25
N ALA A 63 0.51 -6.48 -11.96
CA ALA A 63 1.32 -5.85 -12.99
C ALA A 63 2.10 -6.87 -13.85
N GLY A 64 2.14 -8.15 -13.46
CA GLY A 64 2.67 -9.24 -14.28
C GLY A 64 4.20 -9.30 -14.35
N VAL A 65 4.88 -8.69 -13.37
CA VAL A 65 6.33 -8.81 -13.20
C VAL A 65 6.58 -9.84 -12.09
N ASP A 66 7.54 -10.73 -12.29
CA ASP A 66 7.93 -11.70 -11.27
C ASP A 66 8.60 -10.95 -10.11
N VAL A 67 7.86 -10.78 -9.02
CA VAL A 67 8.23 -9.92 -7.91
C VAL A 67 8.72 -10.79 -6.76
N SER A 68 9.96 -10.57 -6.33
CA SER A 68 10.45 -11.11 -5.06
C SER A 68 9.69 -10.44 -3.91
N VAL A 69 8.80 -11.19 -3.26
CA VAL A 69 8.05 -10.70 -2.10
C VAL A 69 9.03 -10.27 -1.01
N PRO A 70 8.96 -9.02 -0.49
CA PRO A 70 9.91 -8.56 0.51
C PRO A 70 9.77 -9.37 1.80
N ARG A 71 10.91 -9.85 2.31
CA ARG A 71 10.98 -10.49 3.63
C ARG A 71 10.57 -9.46 4.68
N ALA A 72 9.65 -9.84 5.57
CA ALA A 72 9.27 -8.97 6.68
C ALA A 72 10.50 -8.71 7.56
N THR A 73 10.83 -7.44 7.82
CA THR A 73 11.98 -7.05 8.66
C THR A 73 11.61 -6.96 10.14
N GLY A 74 10.31 -7.08 10.47
CA GLY A 74 9.79 -7.05 11.84
C GLY A 74 9.30 -5.66 12.29
N SER A 75 9.61 -4.61 11.52
CA SER A 75 9.04 -3.28 11.70
C SER A 75 7.88 -3.07 10.74
N ARG A 76 6.67 -2.89 11.28
CA ARG A 76 5.45 -2.66 10.49
C ARG A 76 5.55 -1.47 9.52
N CYS A 77 6.38 -0.47 9.83
CA CYS A 77 6.61 0.66 8.91
C CYS A 77 7.52 0.25 7.75
N GLU A 78 8.59 -0.50 8.04
CA GLU A 78 9.50 -1.01 7.01
C GLU A 78 8.80 -2.00 6.08
N ASP A 79 7.97 -2.89 6.62
CA ASP A 79 7.20 -3.84 5.84
C ASP A 79 6.26 -3.15 4.84
N VAL A 80 5.65 -2.02 5.26
CA VAL A 80 4.79 -1.20 4.39
C VAL A 80 5.62 -0.49 3.32
N ILE A 81 6.78 0.06 3.68
CA ILE A 81 7.68 0.73 2.73
C ILE A 81 8.16 -0.27 1.68
N ALA A 82 8.60 -1.45 2.10
CA ALA A 82 9.09 -2.49 1.21
C ALA A 82 7.99 -2.96 0.23
N ALA A 83 6.75 -3.13 0.70
CA ALA A 83 5.63 -3.51 -0.16
C ALA A 83 5.28 -2.44 -1.22
N VAL A 84 5.29 -1.16 -0.83
CA VAL A 84 5.07 -0.04 -1.77
C VAL A 84 6.24 0.07 -2.76
N GLY A 85 7.48 -0.13 -2.30
CA GLY A 85 8.66 -0.15 -3.16
C GLY A 85 8.55 -1.21 -4.24
N VAL A 86 8.18 -2.43 -3.86
CA VAL A 86 7.93 -3.53 -4.80
C VAL A 86 6.83 -3.20 -5.82
N ALA A 87 5.72 -2.61 -5.39
CA ALA A 87 4.67 -2.17 -6.33
C ALA A 87 5.18 -1.09 -7.29
N THR A 88 6.04 -0.20 -6.80
CA THR A 88 6.65 0.88 -7.60
C THR A 88 7.58 0.31 -8.66
N GLU A 89 8.46 -0.62 -8.29
CA GLU A 89 9.36 -1.30 -9.22
C GLU A 89 8.60 -2.12 -10.26
N ALA A 90 7.56 -2.87 -9.86
CA ALA A 90 6.74 -3.64 -10.79
C ALA A 90 6.00 -2.75 -11.80
N LEU A 91 5.46 -1.61 -11.35
CA LEU A 91 4.79 -0.65 -12.23
C LEU A 91 5.81 0.05 -13.15
N ALA A 92 6.97 0.45 -12.63
CA ALA A 92 8.04 1.05 -13.44
C ALA A 92 8.56 0.07 -14.51
N ALA A 93 8.77 -1.20 -14.17
CA ALA A 93 9.19 -2.24 -15.10
C ALA A 93 8.12 -2.53 -16.17
N ARG A 94 6.83 -2.51 -15.80
CA ARG A 94 5.72 -2.74 -16.73
C ARG A 94 5.53 -1.59 -17.72
N PHE A 95 5.63 -0.35 -17.25
CA PHE A 95 5.33 0.84 -18.06
C PHE A 95 6.58 1.50 -18.67
N GLY A 96 7.78 1.06 -18.28
CA GLY A 96 9.08 1.48 -18.82
C GLY A 96 9.49 2.90 -18.44
N GLU A 97 10.77 3.20 -18.62
CA GLU A 97 11.35 4.56 -18.65
C GLU A 97 10.88 5.34 -19.91
N GLY A 98 9.56 5.48 -20.08
CA GLY A 98 8.95 6.36 -21.07
C GLY A 98 9.01 7.83 -20.63
N PRO A 99 8.80 8.81 -21.53
CA PRO A 99 9.29 10.18 -21.41
C PRO A 99 9.00 10.80 -20.04
N VAL A 100 9.97 11.59 -19.55
CA VAL A 100 10.18 12.34 -18.27
C VAL A 100 8.94 13.06 -17.67
N ILE A 101 7.75 12.85 -18.19
CA ILE A 101 6.46 13.23 -17.62
C ILE A 101 6.10 12.24 -16.49
N SER A 102 6.90 12.32 -15.42
CA SER A 102 6.78 11.67 -14.12
C SER A 102 7.30 10.23 -14.00
N ALA A 103 8.53 10.10 -13.48
CA ALA A 103 8.98 8.88 -12.81
C ALA A 103 7.89 8.40 -11.81
N VAL A 104 7.54 7.12 -11.85
CA VAL A 104 6.56 6.52 -10.93
C VAL A 104 7.17 6.53 -9.53
N THR A 105 6.76 7.48 -8.69
CA THR A 105 7.27 7.56 -7.32
C THR A 105 6.45 6.68 -6.38
N ALA A 106 7.08 6.20 -5.29
CA ALA A 106 6.39 5.45 -4.24
C ALA A 106 5.15 6.20 -3.70
N VAL A 107 5.21 7.54 -3.63
CA VAL A 107 4.07 8.37 -3.23
C VAL A 107 2.94 8.32 -4.25
N GLN A 108 3.25 8.41 -5.54
CA GLN A 108 2.23 8.32 -6.60
C GLN A 108 1.55 6.96 -6.60
N VAL A 109 2.32 5.88 -6.44
CA VAL A 109 1.77 4.51 -6.31
C VAL A 109 0.89 4.41 -5.07
N ALA A 110 1.33 4.97 -3.94
CA ALA A 110 0.53 4.98 -2.72
C ALA A 110 -0.78 5.78 -2.89
N VAL A 111 -0.76 6.93 -3.56
CA VAL A 111 -1.93 7.77 -3.80
C VAL A 111 -2.90 7.12 -4.79
N VAL A 112 -2.41 6.67 -5.94
CA VAL A 112 -3.22 6.06 -7.00
C VAL A 112 -3.76 4.71 -6.54
N GLY A 113 -2.89 3.85 -6.01
CA GLY A 113 -3.27 2.53 -5.51
C GLY A 113 -4.22 2.58 -4.31
N SER A 114 -4.20 3.65 -3.52
CA SER A 114 -5.18 3.85 -2.42
C SER A 114 -6.38 4.71 -2.78
N GLY A 115 -6.46 5.30 -3.98
CA GLY A 115 -7.45 6.32 -4.29
C GLY A 115 -7.42 7.53 -3.33
N ALA A 116 -6.23 7.87 -2.81
CA ALA A 116 -5.99 8.85 -1.75
C ALA A 116 -6.72 8.54 -0.42
N ARG A 117 -6.96 7.25 -0.14
CA ARG A 117 -7.65 6.77 1.08
C ARG A 117 -6.74 6.02 2.05
N LEU A 118 -5.42 6.15 1.92
CA LEU A 118 -4.43 5.47 2.78
C LEU A 118 -4.77 5.52 4.29
N LEU A 119 -5.35 6.63 4.76
CA LEU A 119 -5.75 6.83 6.15
C LEU A 119 -7.26 6.71 6.43
N SER A 120 -8.09 6.47 5.41
CA SER A 120 -9.55 6.43 5.57
C SER A 120 -9.98 5.15 6.29
N PRO A 121 -10.82 5.24 7.35
CA PRO A 121 -11.44 4.06 7.95
C PRO A 121 -12.25 3.34 6.87
N GLY A 122 -11.92 2.07 6.59
CA GLY A 122 -12.55 1.27 5.54
C GLY A 122 -11.73 1.03 4.26
N TRP A 123 -10.51 1.57 4.13
CA TRP A 123 -9.60 1.26 3.00
C TRP A 123 -8.30 0.56 3.45
N PRO A 124 -7.83 -0.56 2.87
CA PRO A 124 -8.33 -1.18 1.64
C PRO A 124 -9.70 -1.83 1.80
N PRO A 125 -10.50 -1.94 0.73
CA PRO A 125 -11.67 -2.80 0.75
C PRO A 125 -11.21 -4.23 1.06
N ALA A 126 -11.93 -4.91 1.96
CA ALA A 126 -11.69 -6.32 2.20
C ALA A 126 -11.78 -7.07 0.86
N PRO A 127 -10.94 -8.08 0.59
CA PRO A 127 -11.15 -8.94 -0.56
C PRO A 127 -12.58 -9.47 -0.49
N ALA A 128 -13.31 -9.38 -1.60
CA ALA A 128 -14.64 -9.99 -1.69
C ALA A 128 -14.48 -11.45 -1.25
N PRO A 129 -15.34 -11.98 -0.35
CA PRO A 129 -15.28 -13.39 -0.06
C PRO A 129 -15.35 -14.12 -1.41
N VAL A 130 -14.34 -14.95 -1.68
CA VAL A 130 -14.39 -15.91 -2.78
C VAL A 130 -15.67 -16.68 -2.56
N GLY A 131 -16.70 -16.33 -3.34
CA GLY A 131 -17.96 -17.04 -3.31
C GLY A 131 -17.63 -18.48 -3.63
N ALA A 132 -17.94 -19.38 -2.70
CA ALA A 132 -17.85 -20.80 -2.94
C ALA A 132 -18.48 -21.07 -4.30
N THR A 133 -17.68 -21.59 -5.23
CA THR A 133 -18.16 -22.10 -6.51
C THR A 133 -19.39 -22.93 -6.19
N ARG A 134 -20.55 -22.54 -6.72
CA ARG A 134 -21.75 -23.37 -6.67
C ARG A 134 -21.35 -24.66 -7.38
N THR A 135 -21.01 -25.69 -6.61
CA THR A 135 -20.96 -27.06 -7.12
C THR A 135 -22.38 -27.37 -7.53
N ASP A 136 -22.57 -27.43 -8.84
CA ASP A 136 -23.76 -27.96 -9.48
C ASP A 136 -24.11 -29.30 -8.80
N PRO A 137 -25.35 -29.53 -8.33
CA PRO A 137 -25.69 -30.80 -7.75
C PRO A 137 -25.60 -31.88 -8.82
N ASP A 138 -24.84 -32.91 -8.47
CA ASP A 138 -24.82 -34.27 -8.99
C ASP A 138 -26.00 -34.62 -9.91
N ILE A 139 -25.74 -34.73 -11.21
CA ILE A 139 -26.63 -35.37 -12.18
C ILE A 139 -26.45 -36.89 -12.04
N GLY A 140 -27.00 -37.42 -10.96
CA GLY A 140 -27.20 -38.84 -10.74
C GLY A 140 -28.59 -39.27 -11.22
N GLY A 141 -28.62 -40.01 -12.34
CA GLY A 141 -29.66 -41.00 -12.63
C GLY A 141 -30.72 -40.60 -13.64
N GLU A 142 -30.77 -41.30 -14.79
CA GLU A 142 -31.82 -42.30 -15.06
C GLU A 142 -31.60 -43.01 -16.42
N GLY A 143 -31.71 -44.35 -16.39
CA GLY A 143 -32.36 -45.12 -17.45
C GLY A 143 -31.51 -45.76 -18.55
N ARG A 144 -31.13 -47.03 -18.35
CA ARG A 144 -31.69 -48.19 -19.11
C ARG A 144 -31.14 -49.51 -18.61
#